data_AF-A0A414J6B5-F1
#
_entry.id   AF-A0A414J6B5-F1
#
_cell.length_a   1.000
_cell.length_b   1.000
_cell.length_c   1.000
_cell.angle_alpha   90.00
_cell.angle_beta   90.00
_cell.angle_gamma   90.00
#
_symmetry.space_group_name_H-M   'P 1'
#
loop_
_entity.id
_entity.type
_entity.pdbx_description
1 polymer ?
#
loop_
_entity_poly.entity_id
_entity_poly.type
_entity_poly.pdbx_seq_one_letter_code
_entity_poly.pdbx_strand_id
1 'polypeptide(L)'
;MQMAKSHNQKAKILILEHLLAGTSRDRVVTMQEILDKLAEYEITAERKSIYDDLEALREFGLDIEFKRGRPGGYYLKNGNVPSVQKKPTADKAQKVVPAKASAGAENGFMSLRKSELQEADKPMKLVCRKSKEKEMRAFFGTMAEYKIKEDGEIQITVPQISGPQFFGWLTAMGKDVHILKPKKTAAAYRDYLKTLAKEYKGV
;
A
#
# COMPACT_ATOMS: atom_id res chain seq x y z
N MET A 1 32.62 18.52 9.76
CA MET A 1 33.29 17.87 8.61
C MET A 1 32.19 17.26 7.75
N GLN A 2 31.82 17.91 6.65
CA GLN A 2 30.71 17.51 5.79
C GLN A 2 31.25 16.41 4.86
N MET A 3 30.95 15.15 5.16
CA MET A 3 31.37 14.06 4.26
C MET A 3 30.56 14.18 2.97
N ALA A 4 31.27 14.30 1.85
CA ALA A 4 30.70 14.21 0.51
C ALA A 4 29.78 12.98 0.46
N LYS A 5 28.56 13.14 -0.06
CA LYS A 5 27.61 12.02 -0.21
C LYS A 5 28.30 10.94 -1.04
N SER A 6 28.70 9.85 -0.38
CA SER A 6 29.33 8.69 -1.03
C SER A 6 28.44 8.27 -2.19
N HIS A 7 29.06 8.00 -3.35
CA HIS A 7 28.42 7.71 -4.63
C HIS A 7 27.36 6.59 -4.54
N ASN A 8 27.40 5.78 -3.48
CA ASN A 8 26.56 4.59 -3.30
C ASN A 8 25.53 4.70 -2.14
N GLN A 9 25.31 5.89 -1.56
CA GLN A 9 24.37 6.06 -0.42
C GLN A 9 22.94 5.62 -0.75
N LYS A 10 22.45 5.89 -1.96
CA LYS A 10 21.10 5.48 -2.39
C LYS A 10 21.00 3.96 -2.56
N ALA A 11 22.02 3.35 -3.18
CA ALA A 11 22.07 1.91 -3.37
C ALA A 11 22.13 1.16 -2.03
N LYS A 12 22.92 1.66 -1.07
CA LYS A 12 23.01 1.13 0.29
C LYS A 12 21.65 1.07 0.98
N ILE A 13 20.87 2.16 0.93
CA ILE A 13 19.52 2.21 1.52
C ILE A 13 18.58 1.19 0.88
N LEU A 14 18.60 1.05 -0.45
CA LEU A 14 17.74 0.09 -1.17
C LEU A 14 18.10 -1.37 -0.84
N ILE A 15 19.38 -1.68 -0.72
CA ILE A 15 19.83 -3.03 -0.34
C ILE A 15 19.40 -3.35 1.09
N LEU A 16 19.53 -2.40 2.02
CA LEU A 16 19.07 -2.56 3.39
C LEU A 16 17.56 -2.81 3.47
N GLU A 17 16.76 -2.03 2.74
CA GLU A 17 15.30 -2.23 2.65
C GLU A 17 14.98 -3.64 2.12
N HIS A 18 15.58 -4.04 1.00
CA HIS A 18 15.35 -5.33 0.38
C HIS A 18 15.69 -6.49 1.31
N LEU A 19 16.84 -6.40 1.99
CA LEU A 19 17.31 -7.42 2.90
C LEU A 19 16.43 -7.51 4.16
N LEU A 20 15.91 -6.38 4.66
CA LEU A 20 14.96 -6.35 5.79
C LEU A 20 13.56 -6.84 5.42
N ALA A 21 13.11 -6.69 4.16
CA ALA A 21 11.76 -7.09 3.73
C ALA A 21 11.49 -8.60 3.91
N GLY A 22 12.53 -9.45 3.86
CA GLY A 22 12.42 -10.90 4.06
C GLY A 22 12.56 -11.36 5.52
N THR A 23 12.65 -10.44 6.48
CA THR A 23 12.91 -10.74 7.90
C THR A 23 11.64 -10.81 8.73
N SER A 24 11.75 -11.44 9.90
CA SER A 24 10.69 -11.51 10.91
C SER A 24 11.32 -11.63 12.30
N ARG A 25 10.49 -11.66 13.35
CA ARG A 25 10.98 -11.87 14.73
C ARG A 25 11.80 -13.16 14.90
N ASP A 26 11.55 -14.16 14.07
CA ASP A 26 12.24 -15.45 14.10
C ASP A 26 13.39 -15.54 13.10
N ARG A 27 13.35 -14.71 12.03
CA ARG A 27 14.38 -14.61 11.01
C ARG A 27 14.93 -13.19 10.96
N VAL A 28 15.99 -12.95 11.72
CA VAL A 28 16.68 -11.65 11.78
C VAL A 28 17.82 -11.58 10.77
N VAL A 29 18.25 -10.37 10.46
CA VAL A 29 19.52 -10.13 9.77
C VAL A 29 20.57 -9.56 10.72
N THR A 30 21.72 -10.18 10.74
CA THR A 30 22.88 -9.76 11.53
C THR A 30 23.60 -8.60 10.85
N MET A 31 24.39 -7.85 11.62
CA MET A 31 25.26 -6.82 11.05
C MET A 31 26.27 -7.41 10.05
N GLN A 32 26.74 -8.64 10.27
CA GLN A 32 27.68 -9.28 9.36
C GLN A 32 27.02 -9.58 8.01
N GLU A 33 25.82 -10.15 8.01
CA GLU A 33 25.06 -10.40 6.78
C GLU A 33 24.74 -9.12 6.01
N ILE A 34 24.48 -8.00 6.71
CA ILE A 34 24.33 -6.69 6.06
C ILE A 34 25.62 -6.27 5.35
N LEU A 35 26.77 -6.37 6.03
CA LEU A 35 28.07 -5.97 5.47
C LEU A 35 28.47 -6.86 4.30
N ASP A 36 28.28 -8.18 4.43
CA ASP A 36 28.58 -9.15 3.39
C ASP A 36 27.70 -8.88 2.16
N LYS A 37 26.40 -8.61 2.38
CA LYS A 37 25.48 -8.29 1.28
C LYS A 37 25.87 -7.01 0.56
N LEU A 38 26.31 -5.98 1.28
CA LEU A 38 26.77 -4.73 0.65
C LEU A 38 28.08 -4.92 -0.13
N ALA A 39 28.98 -5.76 0.38
CA ALA A 39 30.23 -6.10 -0.29
C ALA A 39 30.00 -6.85 -1.62
N GLU A 40 28.96 -7.69 -1.73
CA GLU A 40 28.57 -8.34 -3.00
C GLU A 40 28.26 -7.33 -4.12
N TYR A 41 27.82 -6.11 -3.77
CA TYR A 41 27.55 -5.02 -4.72
C TYR A 41 28.70 -3.99 -4.78
N GLU A 42 29.89 -4.34 -4.30
CA GLU A 42 31.07 -3.47 -4.24
C GLU A 42 30.83 -2.18 -3.43
N ILE A 43 29.92 -2.23 -2.44
CA ILE A 43 29.62 -1.11 -1.55
C ILE A 43 30.32 -1.34 -0.22
N THR A 44 31.43 -0.61 -0.01
CA THR A 44 32.07 -0.55 1.30
C THR A 44 31.22 0.28 2.27
N ALA A 45 30.79 -0.33 3.37
CA ALA A 45 30.03 0.34 4.41
C ALA A 45 30.63 0.08 5.79
N GLU A 46 30.69 1.12 6.61
CA GLU A 46 31.09 1.01 8.01
C GLU A 46 29.85 0.78 8.89
N ARG A 47 30.01 0.03 10.00
CA ARG A 47 28.92 -0.24 10.96
C ARG A 47 28.21 1.03 11.42
N LYS A 48 28.97 2.11 11.65
CA LYS A 48 28.40 3.42 12.03
C LYS A 48 27.46 3.95 10.96
N SER A 49 27.86 3.87 9.69
CA SER A 49 27.04 4.31 8.57
C SER A 49 25.78 3.46 8.39
N ILE A 50 25.82 2.17 8.76
CA ILE A 50 24.64 1.30 8.76
C ILE A 50 23.65 1.71 9.86
N TYR A 51 24.14 2.08 11.05
CA TYR A 51 23.25 2.58 12.10
C TYR A 51 22.51 3.84 11.65
N ASP A 52 23.23 4.78 11.01
CA ASP A 52 22.63 6.00 10.48
C ASP A 52 21.58 5.71 9.40
N ASP A 53 21.83 4.74 8.49
CA ASP A 53 20.84 4.35 7.48
C ASP A 53 19.63 3.63 8.08
N LEU A 54 19.84 2.74 9.06
CA LEU A 54 18.75 2.04 9.75
C LEU A 54 17.85 3.03 10.49
N GLU A 55 18.43 4.08 11.07
CA GLU A 55 17.65 5.16 11.69
C GLU A 55 16.91 5.98 10.65
N ALA A 56 17.54 6.32 9.51
CA ALA A 56 16.87 6.99 8.41
C ALA A 56 15.67 6.17 7.88
N LEU A 57 15.80 4.84 7.79
CA LEU A 57 14.70 3.94 7.42
C LEU A 57 13.59 3.92 8.48
N ARG A 58 13.92 3.99 9.78
CA ARG A 58 12.92 4.14 10.86
C ARG A 58 12.20 5.48 10.79
N GLU A 59 12.92 6.57 10.55
CA GLU A 59 12.33 7.89 10.39
C GLU A 59 11.41 7.98 9.16
N PHE A 60 11.78 7.27 8.09
CA PHE A 60 10.92 7.07 6.91
C PHE A 60 9.67 6.24 7.25
N GLY A 61 9.78 5.36 8.26
CA GLY A 61 8.67 4.69 8.93
C GLY A 61 8.72 3.16 8.89
N LEU A 62 9.85 2.56 8.49
CA LEU A 62 10.02 1.10 8.60
C LEU A 62 10.12 0.74 10.09
N ASP A 63 9.28 -0.20 10.55
CA ASP A 63 9.29 -0.69 11.93
C ASP A 63 10.42 -1.72 12.13
N ILE A 64 11.66 -1.21 12.14
CA ILE A 64 12.88 -2.00 12.28
C ILE A 64 13.24 -2.15 13.76
N GLU A 65 13.11 -3.36 14.29
CA GLU A 65 13.50 -3.70 15.66
C GLU A 65 14.79 -4.51 15.70
N PHE A 66 15.48 -4.44 16.84
CA PHE A 66 16.66 -5.25 17.12
C PHE A 66 16.32 -6.36 18.14
N LYS A 67 16.54 -7.61 17.75
CA LYS A 67 16.43 -8.77 18.64
C LYS A 67 17.79 -9.07 19.28
N ARG A 68 17.84 -9.06 20.61
CA ARG A 68 18.99 -9.57 21.38
C ARG A 68 18.97 -11.10 21.40
N GLY A 69 20.14 -11.72 21.30
CA GLY A 69 20.29 -13.18 21.40
C GLY A 69 21.32 -13.74 20.43
N ARG A 70 21.28 -15.07 20.22
CA ARG A 70 22.02 -15.77 19.19
C ARG A 70 21.03 -16.57 18.32
N PRO A 71 20.81 -16.20 17.05
CA PRO A 71 21.33 -15.00 16.38
C PRO A 71 20.62 -13.72 16.83
N GLY A 72 21.39 -12.65 17.03
CA GLY A 72 20.89 -11.31 17.33
C GLY A 72 21.02 -10.43 16.10
N GLY A 73 20.00 -9.64 15.80
CA GLY A 73 19.92 -8.93 14.53
C GLY A 73 18.68 -8.06 14.38
N TYR A 74 18.59 -7.41 13.23
CA TYR A 74 17.52 -6.51 12.84
C TYR A 74 16.42 -7.27 12.14
N TYR A 75 15.17 -6.83 12.30
CA TYR A 75 14.05 -7.37 11.56
C TYR A 75 12.93 -6.35 11.40
N LEU A 76 12.08 -6.56 10.40
CA LEU A 76 10.89 -5.78 10.18
C LEU A 76 9.71 -6.38 10.95
N LYS A 77 9.16 -5.64 11.92
CA LYS A 77 8.12 -6.17 12.82
C LYS A 77 6.75 -6.36 12.15
N ASN A 78 6.39 -5.46 11.24
CA ASN A 78 5.06 -5.45 10.61
C ASN A 78 5.05 -5.92 9.16
N GLY A 79 6.20 -6.36 8.61
CA GLY A 79 6.29 -6.87 7.23
C GLY A 79 5.91 -5.86 6.12
N ASN A 80 5.66 -4.60 6.47
CA ASN A 80 5.07 -3.61 5.59
C ASN A 80 5.95 -2.35 5.56
N VAL A 81 6.32 -1.93 4.36
CA VAL A 81 6.95 -0.63 4.13
C VAL A 81 5.82 0.41 4.26
N PRO A 82 5.93 1.43 5.11
CA PRO A 82 4.91 2.46 5.22
C PRO A 82 4.73 3.18 3.88
N SER A 83 3.48 3.49 3.51
CA SER A 83 3.25 4.55 2.54
C SER A 83 3.67 5.86 3.18
N VAL A 84 4.40 6.72 2.45
CA VAL A 84 4.81 8.05 2.91
C VAL A 84 3.56 8.85 3.30
N GLN A 85 3.21 8.80 4.58
CA GLN A 85 2.16 9.61 5.18
C GLN A 85 2.86 10.59 6.11
N LYS A 86 2.66 11.88 5.85
CA LYS A 86 3.10 12.98 6.72
C LYS A 86 2.66 12.67 8.16
N LYS A 87 3.60 12.79 9.11
CA LYS A 87 3.36 12.74 10.57
C LYS A 87 2.09 13.50 10.95
N PRO A 88 1.14 12.88 11.66
CA PRO A 88 0.34 13.57 12.65
C PRO A 88 0.96 13.31 14.03
N THR A 89 1.20 14.38 14.76
CA THR A 89 1.59 14.36 16.16
C THR A 89 0.53 13.66 17.02
N ALA A 90 1.03 13.05 18.09
CA ALA A 90 0.33 12.20 19.06
C ALA A 90 -1.01 12.75 19.57
N ASP A 91 -2.00 11.86 19.73
CA ASP A 91 -2.51 11.51 21.06
C ASP A 91 -3.28 10.16 21.06
N LYS A 92 -3.48 9.65 22.27
CA LYS A 92 -3.63 8.25 22.71
C LYS A 92 -4.76 7.37 22.14
N ALA A 93 -4.37 6.10 21.95
CA ALA A 93 -5.02 4.83 22.29
C ALA A 93 -6.56 4.70 22.30
N GLN A 94 -7.08 3.84 21.42
CA GLN A 94 -7.91 2.71 21.84
C GLN A 94 -7.78 1.51 20.91
N LYS A 95 -7.77 0.35 21.55
CA LYS A 95 -7.33 -0.97 21.10
C LYS A 95 -8.54 -1.77 20.61
N VAL A 96 -8.59 -2.13 19.33
CA VAL A 96 -9.50 -3.18 18.84
C VAL A 96 -8.82 -3.97 17.71
N VAL A 97 -8.63 -5.27 17.95
CA VAL A 97 -8.17 -6.27 16.98
C VAL A 97 -9.30 -6.48 15.95
N PRO A 98 -9.01 -6.75 14.66
CA PRO A 98 -8.97 -8.17 14.29
C PRO A 98 -8.06 -8.55 13.11
N ALA A 99 -7.83 -9.86 13.02
CA ALA A 99 -7.71 -10.68 11.83
C ALA A 99 -6.67 -10.31 10.75
N LYS A 100 -5.59 -11.09 10.83
CA LYS A 100 -4.63 -11.48 9.80
C LYS A 100 -5.31 -11.79 8.45
N ALA A 101 -4.99 -11.01 7.41
CA ALA A 101 -5.04 -11.45 6.02
C ALA A 101 -4.04 -10.62 5.19
N SER A 102 -2.97 -11.29 4.79
CA SER A 102 -1.96 -10.85 3.84
C SER A 102 -2.54 -10.85 2.42
N ALA A 103 -2.34 -9.75 1.69
CA ALA A 103 -2.07 -9.75 0.25
C ALA A 103 -1.73 -8.32 -0.14
N GLY A 104 -0.56 -8.14 -0.77
CA GLY A 104 -0.04 -6.85 -1.16
C GLY A 104 -0.99 -6.08 -2.07
N ALA A 105 -1.26 -4.84 -1.70
CA ALA A 105 -1.67 -3.80 -2.62
C ALA A 105 -0.60 -2.73 -2.51
N GLU A 106 0.24 -2.66 -3.53
CA GLU A 106 1.06 -1.49 -3.84
C GLU A 106 0.25 -0.21 -3.56
N ASN A 107 0.70 0.59 -2.59
CA ASN A 107 0.04 1.84 -2.20
C ASN A 107 0.25 2.90 -3.30
N GLY A 108 -0.39 2.70 -4.44
CA GLY A 108 -0.58 3.73 -5.46
C GLY A 108 -1.51 4.82 -4.94
N PHE A 109 -1.41 6.00 -5.54
CA PHE A 109 -2.25 7.19 -5.32
C PHE A 109 -3.77 6.91 -5.29
N MET A 110 -4.21 5.74 -5.78
CA MET A 110 -5.59 5.29 -5.84
C MET A 110 -5.87 4.09 -4.90
N SER A 111 -5.32 4.06 -3.69
CA SER A 111 -5.63 3.03 -2.71
C SER A 111 -6.96 3.33 -1.99
N LEU A 112 -7.75 2.29 -1.74
CA LEU A 112 -9.04 2.39 -1.06
C LEU A 112 -8.89 2.93 0.37
N ARG A 113 -9.58 4.03 0.69
CA ARG A 113 -9.61 4.56 2.05
C ARG A 113 -10.65 3.80 2.88
N LYS A 114 -10.23 3.29 4.04
CA LYS A 114 -11.14 2.62 4.99
C LYS A 114 -12.32 3.50 5.43
N SER A 115 -12.14 4.82 5.45
CA SER A 115 -13.19 5.78 5.78
C SER A 115 -14.31 5.89 4.72
N GLU A 116 -14.08 5.41 3.50
CA GLU A 116 -15.10 5.40 2.43
C GLU A 116 -15.92 4.10 2.40
N LEU A 117 -15.56 3.11 3.23
CA LEU A 117 -16.36 1.92 3.44
C LEU A 117 -17.61 2.29 4.24
N GLN A 118 -18.77 1.91 3.71
CA GLN A 118 -20.03 2.09 4.41
C GLN A 118 -20.38 0.84 5.18
N GLU A 119 -20.76 1.02 6.44
CA GLU A 119 -21.44 -0.01 7.24
C GLU A 119 -22.85 -0.18 6.67
N ALA A 120 -22.99 -1.08 5.70
CA ALA A 120 -24.24 -1.38 5.04
C ALA A 120 -24.43 -2.90 4.94
N ASP A 121 -25.65 -3.36 5.22
CA ASP A 121 -26.02 -4.79 5.15
C ASP A 121 -25.94 -5.36 3.73
N LYS A 122 -25.93 -4.51 2.70
CA LYS A 122 -25.99 -4.95 1.30
C LYS A 122 -24.68 -4.63 0.58
N PRO A 123 -24.05 -5.64 -0.06
CA PRO A 123 -22.83 -5.42 -0.81
C PRO A 123 -23.10 -4.61 -2.09
N MET A 124 -22.10 -3.85 -2.51
CA MET A 124 -22.08 -3.17 -3.78
C MET A 124 -21.73 -4.16 -4.90
N LYS A 125 -22.44 -4.04 -6.03
CA LYS A 125 -22.20 -4.82 -7.25
C LYS A 125 -21.74 -3.89 -8.36
N LEU A 126 -20.63 -4.26 -8.98
CA LEU A 126 -20.12 -3.62 -10.19
C LEU A 126 -20.14 -4.62 -11.34
N VAL A 127 -20.14 -4.09 -12.54
CA VAL A 127 -19.86 -4.84 -13.77
C VAL A 127 -18.66 -4.22 -14.44
N CYS A 128 -17.76 -5.05 -14.95
CA CYS A 128 -16.67 -4.61 -15.81
C CYS A 128 -16.53 -5.48 -17.05
N ARG A 129 -15.92 -4.91 -18.09
CA ARG A 129 -15.44 -5.69 -19.24
C ARG A 129 -14.22 -6.52 -18.85
N LYS A 130 -14.05 -7.69 -19.47
CA LYS A 130 -12.89 -8.57 -19.28
C LYS A 130 -11.53 -7.87 -19.47
N SER A 131 -11.47 -6.84 -20.31
CA SER A 131 -10.26 -6.02 -20.53
C SER A 131 -9.73 -5.36 -19.25
N LYS A 132 -10.61 -5.08 -18.27
CA LYS A 132 -10.28 -4.41 -17.00
C LYS A 132 -10.19 -5.36 -15.81
N GLU A 133 -10.19 -6.67 -16.03
CA GLU A 133 -10.16 -7.65 -14.95
C GLU A 133 -8.92 -7.49 -14.05
N LYS A 134 -7.75 -7.28 -14.66
CA LYS A 134 -6.48 -7.16 -13.92
C LYS A 134 -6.51 -5.95 -12.98
N GLU A 135 -7.00 -4.81 -13.44
CA GLU A 135 -7.14 -3.59 -12.64
C GLU A 135 -8.16 -3.77 -11.50
N MET A 136 -9.28 -4.44 -11.77
CA MET A 136 -10.29 -4.74 -10.73
C MET A 136 -9.74 -5.69 -9.67
N ARG A 137 -8.90 -6.67 -10.07
CA ARG A 137 -8.21 -7.57 -9.14
C ARG A 137 -7.13 -6.87 -8.34
N ALA A 138 -6.38 -5.95 -8.95
CA ALA A 138 -5.37 -5.16 -8.23
C ALA A 138 -6.02 -4.24 -7.19
N PHE A 139 -7.16 -3.63 -7.49
CA PHE A 139 -7.80 -2.67 -6.58
C PHE A 139 -8.57 -3.33 -5.44
N PHE A 140 -9.42 -4.33 -5.73
CA PHE A 140 -10.23 -4.98 -4.70
C PHE A 140 -9.56 -6.21 -4.09
N GLY A 141 -8.66 -6.88 -4.81
CA GLY A 141 -7.95 -8.05 -4.31
C GLY A 141 -8.91 -9.13 -3.80
N THR A 142 -8.68 -9.56 -2.56
CA THR A 142 -9.47 -10.62 -1.90
C THR A 142 -10.77 -10.11 -1.25
N MET A 143 -11.02 -8.79 -1.24
CA MET A 143 -12.25 -8.22 -0.66
C MET A 143 -13.46 -8.33 -1.63
N ALA A 144 -13.21 -8.75 -2.86
CA ALA A 144 -14.18 -8.87 -3.92
C ALA A 144 -14.45 -10.32 -4.31
N GLU A 145 -15.72 -10.62 -4.61
CA GLU A 145 -16.10 -11.80 -5.38
C GLU A 145 -16.21 -11.46 -6.87
N TYR A 146 -15.60 -12.28 -7.73
CA TYR A 146 -15.61 -12.10 -9.18
C TYR A 146 -16.40 -13.24 -9.84
N LYS A 147 -17.42 -12.91 -10.63
CA LYS A 147 -18.22 -13.86 -11.40
C LYS A 147 -18.18 -13.49 -12.88
N ILE A 148 -17.61 -14.36 -13.70
CA ILE A 148 -17.58 -14.19 -15.15
C ILE A 148 -18.97 -14.57 -15.69
N LYS A 149 -19.56 -13.72 -16.54
CA LYS A 149 -20.78 -13.99 -17.27
C LYS A 149 -20.47 -14.46 -18.69
N GLU A 150 -21.40 -15.19 -19.29
CA GLU A 150 -21.28 -15.73 -20.66
C GLU A 150 -21.06 -14.62 -21.70
N ASP A 151 -21.56 -13.41 -21.44
CA ASP A 151 -21.43 -12.23 -22.31
C ASP A 151 -20.02 -11.60 -22.31
N GLY A 152 -19.05 -12.17 -21.60
CA GLY A 152 -17.70 -11.61 -21.46
C GLY A 152 -17.58 -10.45 -20.47
N GLU A 153 -18.65 -10.17 -19.73
CA GLU A 153 -18.66 -9.26 -18.58
C GLU A 153 -18.28 -9.98 -17.29
N ILE A 154 -17.65 -9.26 -16.37
CA ILE A 154 -17.33 -9.74 -15.03
C ILE A 154 -18.18 -8.95 -14.05
N GLN A 155 -18.88 -9.66 -13.19
CA GLN A 155 -19.61 -9.07 -12.08
C GLN A 155 -18.75 -9.14 -10.82
N ILE A 156 -18.54 -7.99 -10.18
CA ILE A 156 -17.75 -7.85 -8.97
C ILE A 156 -18.69 -7.53 -7.80
N THR A 157 -18.58 -8.25 -6.70
CA THR A 157 -19.33 -7.98 -5.46
C THR A 157 -18.36 -7.60 -4.35
N VAL A 158 -18.53 -6.43 -3.76
CA VAL A 158 -17.63 -5.83 -2.75
C VAL A 158 -18.45 -5.19 -1.63
N PRO A 159 -17.85 -4.90 -0.47
CA PRO A 159 -18.46 -4.01 0.51
C PRO A 159 -18.87 -2.68 -0.13
N GLN A 160 -19.91 -2.04 0.42
CA GLN A 160 -20.37 -0.76 -0.12
C GLN A 160 -19.29 0.31 0.12
N ILE A 161 -18.83 0.95 -0.96
CA ILE A 161 -17.82 2.00 -0.92
C ILE A 161 -18.41 3.25 -1.57
N SER A 162 -18.22 4.40 -0.95
CA SER A 162 -18.66 5.68 -1.50
C SER A 162 -17.79 6.81 -0.98
N GLY A 163 -17.08 7.48 -1.89
CA GLY A 163 -16.33 8.67 -1.59
C GLY A 163 -15.42 9.11 -2.74
N PRO A 164 -14.78 10.29 -2.63
CA PRO A 164 -13.97 10.88 -3.70
C PRO A 164 -12.80 10.01 -4.19
N GLN A 165 -12.11 9.25 -3.33
CA GLN A 165 -10.99 8.41 -3.78
C GLN A 165 -11.49 7.26 -4.64
N PHE A 166 -12.50 6.54 -4.16
CA PHE A 166 -13.16 5.50 -4.95
C PHE A 166 -13.75 6.04 -6.25
N PHE A 167 -14.43 7.19 -6.22
CA PHE A 167 -15.01 7.81 -7.41
C PHE A 167 -13.95 8.27 -8.40
N GLY A 168 -12.83 8.83 -7.94
CA GLY A 168 -11.70 9.17 -8.80
C GLY A 168 -11.12 7.93 -9.49
N TRP A 169 -10.97 6.83 -8.75
CA TRP A 169 -10.49 5.56 -9.30
C TRP A 169 -11.46 5.00 -10.34
N LEU A 170 -12.76 5.01 -10.02
CA LEU A 170 -13.80 4.58 -10.95
C LEU A 170 -13.84 5.44 -12.22
N THR A 171 -13.55 6.74 -12.11
CA THR A 171 -13.44 7.65 -13.25
C THR A 171 -12.28 7.26 -14.17
N ALA A 172 -11.14 6.86 -13.60
CA ALA A 172 -9.98 6.39 -14.36
C ALA A 172 -10.26 5.10 -15.16
N MET A 173 -11.26 4.31 -14.76
CA MET A 173 -11.71 3.11 -15.49
C MET A 173 -12.61 3.41 -16.69
N GLY A 174 -13.03 4.67 -16.87
CA GLY A 174 -13.82 5.10 -18.02
C GLY A 174 -15.18 4.41 -18.11
N LYS A 175 -15.56 4.00 -19.34
CA LYS A 175 -16.84 3.35 -19.63
C LYS A 175 -16.81 1.82 -19.47
N ASP A 176 -15.69 1.25 -19.04
CA ASP A 176 -15.52 -0.19 -18.96
C ASP A 176 -15.96 -0.77 -17.61
N VAL A 177 -16.27 0.09 -16.62
CA VAL A 177 -16.70 -0.30 -15.27
C VAL A 177 -17.91 0.52 -14.85
N HIS A 178 -18.96 -0.16 -14.35
CA HIS A 178 -20.20 0.48 -13.90
C HIS A 178 -20.70 -0.08 -12.57
N ILE A 179 -21.28 0.79 -11.74
CA ILE A 179 -21.96 0.40 -10.50
C ILE A 179 -23.38 -0.07 -10.85
N LEU A 180 -23.69 -1.35 -10.61
CA LEU A 180 -25.03 -1.90 -10.79
C LEU A 180 -25.93 -1.64 -9.57
N LYS A 181 -25.39 -1.86 -8.37
CA LYS A 181 -26.11 -1.67 -7.09
C LYS A 181 -25.12 -1.26 -5.99
N PRO A 182 -25.55 -0.46 -5.00
CA PRO A 182 -26.86 0.16 -4.88
C PRO A 182 -27.03 1.38 -5.81
N LYS A 183 -28.28 1.65 -6.23
CA LYS A 183 -28.60 2.83 -7.08
C LYS A 183 -28.20 4.15 -6.42
N LYS A 184 -28.20 4.20 -5.08
CA LYS A 184 -27.78 5.36 -4.29
C LYS A 184 -26.31 5.72 -4.55
N THR A 185 -25.40 4.74 -4.52
CA THR A 185 -23.97 4.97 -4.82
C THR A 185 -23.77 5.37 -6.28
N ALA A 186 -24.48 4.74 -7.21
CA ALA A 186 -24.43 5.13 -8.62
C ALA A 186 -24.90 6.59 -8.84
N ALA A 187 -25.94 7.03 -8.13
CA ALA A 187 -26.40 8.41 -8.15
C ALA A 187 -25.36 9.38 -7.56
N ALA A 188 -24.77 9.04 -6.41
CA ALA A 188 -23.71 9.83 -5.78
C ALA A 188 -22.49 9.99 -6.71
N TYR A 189 -22.08 8.93 -7.41
CA TYR A 189 -21.00 8.98 -8.38
C TYR A 189 -21.32 9.90 -9.57
N ARG A 190 -22.54 9.81 -10.11
CA ARG A 190 -23.00 10.72 -11.19
C ARG A 190 -22.98 12.17 -10.73
N ASP A 191 -23.44 12.45 -9.51
CA ASP A 191 -23.51 13.81 -8.99
C ASP A 191 -22.10 14.37 -8.73
N TYR A 192 -21.17 13.52 -8.26
CA TYR A 192 -19.73 13.84 -8.18
C TYR A 192 -19.15 14.24 -9.55
N LEU A 193 -19.38 13.44 -10.60
CA LEU A 193 -18.92 13.75 -11.96
C LEU A 193 -19.51 15.06 -12.49
N LYS A 194 -20.81 15.32 -12.24
CA LYS A 194 -21.46 16.57 -12.64
C LYS A 194 -20.84 17.79 -11.98
N THR A 195 -20.49 17.70 -10.71
CA THR A 195 -19.82 18.78 -9.99
C THR A 195 -18.47 19.09 -10.61
N LEU A 196 -17.64 18.07 -10.88
CA LEU A 196 -16.35 18.25 -11.54
C LEU A 196 -16.50 18.82 -12.95
N ALA A 197 -17.42 18.30 -13.75
CA ALA A 197 -17.63 18.75 -15.12
C ALA A 197 -18.08 20.22 -15.23
N LYS A 198 -18.75 20.77 -14.20
CA LYS A 198 -19.15 22.18 -14.16
C LYS A 198 -17.94 23.12 -14.08
N GLU A 199 -16.92 22.76 -13.30
CA GLU A 199 -15.71 23.59 -13.11
C GLU A 199 -14.90 23.77 -14.40
N TYR A 200 -14.99 22.81 -15.33
CA TYR A 200 -14.25 22.83 -16.60
C TYR A 200 -15.14 23.21 -17.79
N LYS A 201 -16.38 23.65 -17.57
CA LYS A 201 -17.27 24.02 -18.66
C LYS A 201 -16.84 25.37 -19.24
N GLY A 202 -16.25 25.35 -20.44
CA GLY A 202 -15.86 26.56 -21.17
C GLY A 202 -14.46 27.08 -20.85
N VAL A 203 -13.65 26.28 -20.16
CA VAL A 203 -12.18 26.35 -20.21
C VAL A 203 -11.73 25.72 -21.52
#